data_AF-A0A1J4NMP8-F1
#
_entry.id   AF-A0A1J4NMP8-F1
#
_cell.length_a   1.000
_cell.length_b   1.000
_cell.length_c   1.000
_cell.angle_alpha   90.00
_cell.angle_beta   90.00
_cell.angle_gamma   90.00
#
_symmetry.space_group_name_H-M   'P 1'
#
loop_
_entity.id
_entity.type
_entity.pdbx_description
1 polymer ?
#
loop_
_entity_poly.entity_id
_entity_poly.type
_entity_poly.pdbx_seq_one_letter_code
_entity_poly.pdbx_strand_id
1 'polypeptide(L)'
;MLLQKQEIVGVKSVGSGRVLGAVELDRCLFNGAVLAQFDDPGLGLVVRDVTARRCRATRCVVQGVRFEDVRVDGLAITSLLHLHGCVFKHVTLAGNIGPLMATPPNFGLPQDLQDRFTAGMVSYYADVDWALDISRAAVAPTRSRHFATYKAELEVLRSEGLAD
;
A
#
# COMPACT_ATOMS: atom_id res chain seq x y z
N MET A 1 -17.95 9.15 -9.16
CA MET A 1 -18.07 10.35 -8.28
C MET A 1 -16.68 10.94 -8.08
N LEU A 2 -16.48 12.25 -8.25
CA LEU A 2 -15.20 12.92 -7.99
C LEU A 2 -15.23 13.64 -6.63
N LEU A 3 -14.28 13.32 -5.76
CA LEU A 3 -14.03 14.03 -4.51
C LEU A 3 -12.69 14.76 -4.63
N GLN A 4 -12.70 16.06 -4.35
CA GLN A 4 -11.51 16.90 -4.47
C GLN A 4 -11.23 17.63 -3.17
N LYS A 5 -9.95 17.64 -2.75
CA LYS A 5 -9.46 18.36 -1.55
C LYS A 5 -10.23 18.01 -0.27
N GLN A 6 -10.69 16.77 -0.14
CA GLN A 6 -11.38 16.30 1.04
C GLN A 6 -10.39 15.85 2.12
N GLU A 7 -10.72 16.10 3.37
CA GLU A 7 -10.02 15.52 4.52
C GLU A 7 -10.85 14.39 5.14
N ILE A 8 -10.29 13.19 5.10
CA ILE A 8 -10.89 11.97 5.63
C ILE A 8 -10.12 11.63 6.91
N VAL A 9 -10.66 12.09 8.04
CA VAL A 9 -9.99 12.05 9.34
C VAL A 9 -10.66 11.03 10.25
N GLY A 10 -9.89 10.09 10.79
CA GLY A 10 -10.36 9.14 11.81
C GLY A 10 -11.41 8.13 11.35
N VAL A 11 -11.72 8.08 10.04
CA VAL A 11 -12.71 7.16 9.48
C VAL A 11 -12.20 5.73 9.56
N LYS A 12 -13.03 4.83 10.09
CA LYS A 12 -12.72 3.39 10.19
C LYS A 12 -13.75 2.58 9.43
N SER A 13 -13.29 1.77 8.48
CA SER A 13 -14.06 0.66 7.91
C SER A 13 -13.40 -0.62 8.37
N VAL A 14 -14.03 -1.29 9.34
CA VAL A 14 -13.55 -2.55 9.91
C VAL A 14 -14.56 -3.65 9.62
N GLY A 15 -14.06 -4.84 9.29
CA GLY A 15 -14.86 -6.03 8.96
C GLY A 15 -14.93 -6.31 7.46
N SER A 16 -15.48 -7.46 7.11
CA SER A 16 -15.60 -7.95 5.73
C SER A 16 -17.00 -7.72 5.12
N GLY A 17 -17.21 -8.20 3.89
CA GLY A 17 -18.49 -8.19 3.18
C GLY A 17 -18.86 -6.84 2.57
N ARG A 18 -17.86 -6.02 2.22
CA ARG A 18 -18.08 -4.64 1.75
C ARG A 18 -17.18 -4.29 0.60
N VAL A 19 -17.76 -3.60 -0.38
CA VAL A 19 -17.04 -2.97 -1.49
C VAL A 19 -17.06 -1.45 -1.32
N LEU A 20 -15.90 -0.82 -1.41
CA LEU A 20 -15.69 0.63 -1.39
C LEU A 20 -15.31 1.11 -2.79
N GLY A 21 -16.07 2.06 -3.32
CA GLY A 21 -15.97 2.54 -4.70
C GLY A 21 -17.34 2.56 -5.38
N ALA A 22 -17.47 3.01 -6.64
CA ALA A 22 -16.47 3.62 -7.51
C ALA A 22 -16.26 5.11 -7.18
N VAL A 23 -15.00 5.58 -7.12
CA VAL A 23 -14.69 6.97 -6.77
C VAL A 23 -13.39 7.47 -7.38
N GLU A 24 -13.38 8.74 -7.79
CA GLU A 24 -12.16 9.49 -8.11
C GLU A 24 -11.82 10.42 -6.95
N LEU A 25 -10.55 10.42 -6.53
CA LEU A 25 -10.02 11.22 -5.44
C LEU A 25 -8.90 12.10 -6.00
N ASP A 26 -9.01 13.42 -5.84
CA ASP A 26 -7.95 14.35 -6.23
C ASP A 26 -7.55 15.24 -5.07
N ARG A 27 -6.27 15.21 -4.69
CA ARG A 27 -5.70 16.03 -3.61
C ARG A 27 -6.40 15.81 -2.26
N CYS A 28 -6.87 14.60 -2.00
CA CYS A 28 -7.48 14.24 -0.72
C CYS A 28 -6.42 13.84 0.33
N LEU A 29 -6.74 14.09 1.60
CA LEU A 29 -5.94 13.71 2.75
C LEU A 29 -6.65 12.61 3.54
N PHE A 30 -5.96 11.50 3.76
CA PHE A 30 -6.33 10.48 4.74
C PHE A 30 -5.47 10.65 5.99
N ASN A 31 -6.10 10.86 7.14
CA ASN A 31 -5.41 11.09 8.40
C ASN A 31 -6.01 10.25 9.52
N GLY A 32 -5.26 9.25 10.01
CA GLY A 32 -5.79 8.36 11.05
C GLY A 32 -6.90 7.42 10.56
N ALA A 33 -7.01 7.22 9.25
CA ALA A 33 -8.04 6.36 8.66
C ALA A 33 -7.65 4.87 8.70
N VAL A 34 -8.64 3.99 8.86
CA VAL A 34 -8.44 2.54 8.98
C VAL A 34 -9.31 1.81 7.97
N LEU A 35 -8.71 0.95 7.17
CA LEU A 35 -9.39 -0.07 6.36
C LEU A 35 -8.86 -1.43 6.78
N ALA A 36 -9.64 -2.22 7.51
CA ALA A 36 -9.13 -3.45 8.10
C ALA A 36 -10.15 -4.59 8.17
N GLN A 37 -9.70 -5.80 7.89
CA GLN A 37 -10.37 -7.03 8.30
C GLN A 37 -9.36 -7.98 8.95
N PHE A 38 -9.84 -8.82 9.87
CA PHE A 38 -8.97 -9.64 10.71
C PHE A 38 -9.38 -11.11 10.75
N ASP A 39 -10.56 -11.45 10.26
CA ASP A 39 -11.26 -12.71 10.54
C ASP A 39 -11.81 -13.42 9.30
N ASP A 40 -11.84 -12.75 8.14
CA ASP A 40 -12.33 -13.32 6.89
C ASP A 40 -11.19 -13.65 5.90
N PRO A 41 -10.84 -14.94 5.75
CA PRO A 41 -9.86 -15.38 4.76
C PRO A 41 -10.37 -15.28 3.31
N GLY A 42 -11.67 -15.04 3.09
CA GLY A 42 -12.25 -14.75 1.78
C GLY A 42 -11.94 -13.35 1.25
N LEU A 43 -11.27 -12.51 2.06
CA LEU A 43 -10.82 -11.17 1.69
C LEU A 43 -11.97 -10.26 1.20
N GLY A 44 -13.13 -10.32 1.87
CA GLY A 44 -14.34 -9.63 1.44
C GLY A 44 -14.43 -8.13 1.73
N LEU A 45 -13.42 -7.49 2.33
CA LEU A 45 -13.25 -6.04 2.32
C LEU A 45 -12.49 -5.60 1.07
N VAL A 46 -13.22 -4.98 0.14
CA VAL A 46 -12.74 -4.69 -1.22
C VAL A 46 -12.75 -3.19 -1.46
N VAL A 47 -11.67 -2.68 -2.06
CA VAL A 47 -11.61 -1.35 -2.67
C VAL A 47 -11.57 -1.57 -4.19
N ARG A 48 -12.57 -1.10 -4.91
CA ARG A 48 -12.72 -1.34 -6.35
C ARG A 48 -13.06 -0.07 -7.12
N ASP A 49 -12.58 0.04 -8.36
CA ASP A 49 -12.92 1.13 -9.28
C ASP A 49 -12.55 2.50 -8.70
N VAL A 50 -11.30 2.61 -8.19
CA VAL A 50 -10.80 3.81 -7.54
C VAL A 50 -9.64 4.41 -8.30
N THR A 51 -9.73 5.71 -8.60
CA THR A 51 -8.58 6.49 -9.05
C THR A 51 -8.22 7.54 -8.02
N ALA A 52 -7.01 7.49 -7.48
CA ALA A 52 -6.49 8.49 -6.53
C ALA A 52 -5.31 9.25 -7.13
N ARG A 53 -5.40 10.59 -7.15
CA ARG A 53 -4.37 11.47 -7.71
C ARG A 53 -3.92 12.49 -6.66
N ARG A 54 -2.61 12.63 -6.49
CA ARG A 54 -1.98 13.64 -5.61
C ARG A 54 -2.50 13.59 -4.17
N CYS A 55 -2.87 12.42 -3.70
CA CYS A 55 -3.42 12.22 -2.36
C CYS A 55 -2.30 12.09 -1.33
N ARG A 56 -2.66 12.24 -0.05
CA ARG A 56 -1.76 12.03 1.08
C ARG A 56 -2.37 11.06 2.08
N ALA A 57 -1.57 10.11 2.57
CA ALA A 57 -1.93 9.23 3.68
C ALA A 57 -0.99 9.46 4.86
N THR A 58 -1.55 9.63 6.05
CA THR A 58 -0.78 9.78 7.30
C THR A 58 -1.47 9.04 8.44
N ARG A 59 -0.68 8.30 9.22
CA ARG A 59 -1.18 7.49 10.35
C ARG A 59 -2.33 6.55 9.95
N CYS A 60 -2.29 6.03 8.72
CA CYS A 60 -3.31 5.12 8.21
C CYS A 60 -2.93 3.66 8.48
N VAL A 61 -3.96 2.82 8.63
CA VAL A 61 -3.81 1.38 8.77
C VAL A 61 -4.60 0.69 7.68
N VAL A 62 -3.95 -0.24 6.98
CA VAL A 62 -4.59 -1.06 5.96
C VAL A 62 -4.26 -2.53 6.23
N GLN A 63 -5.27 -3.37 6.41
CA GLN A 63 -5.09 -4.78 6.71
C GLN A 63 -6.16 -5.67 6.04
N GLY A 64 -5.72 -6.74 5.40
CA GLY A 64 -6.60 -7.73 4.78
C GLY A 64 -7.38 -7.18 3.58
N VAL A 65 -7.02 -6.03 3.01
CA VAL A 65 -7.84 -5.37 1.99
C VAL A 65 -7.52 -5.93 0.61
N ARG A 66 -8.56 -6.19 -0.18
CA ARG A 66 -8.45 -6.49 -1.60
C ARG A 66 -8.59 -5.22 -2.42
N PHE A 67 -7.59 -4.91 -3.24
CA PHE A 67 -7.61 -3.78 -4.15
C PHE A 67 -7.81 -4.27 -5.58
N GLU A 68 -8.85 -3.80 -6.26
CA GLU A 68 -9.22 -4.24 -7.62
C GLU A 68 -9.45 -3.03 -8.53
N ASP A 69 -8.79 -3.00 -9.68
CA ASP A 69 -8.97 -1.92 -10.66
C ASP A 69 -8.71 -0.53 -10.02
N VAL A 70 -7.58 -0.43 -9.31
CA VAL A 70 -7.18 0.77 -8.55
C VAL A 70 -5.99 1.44 -9.21
N ARG A 71 -6.12 2.74 -9.49
CA ARG A 71 -5.03 3.57 -10.00
C ARG A 71 -4.64 4.64 -8.98
N VAL A 72 -3.36 4.65 -8.60
CA VAL A 72 -2.80 5.67 -7.70
C VAL A 72 -1.69 6.41 -8.43
N ASP A 73 -1.81 7.74 -8.52
CA ASP A 73 -0.83 8.63 -9.14
C ASP A 73 -0.41 9.71 -8.15
N GLY A 74 0.82 9.62 -7.65
CA GLY A 74 1.37 10.58 -6.68
C GLY A 74 0.74 10.47 -5.28
N LEU A 75 1.07 9.40 -4.54
CA LEU A 75 0.61 9.22 -3.16
C LEU A 75 1.70 9.62 -2.18
N ALA A 76 1.51 10.73 -1.47
CA ALA A 76 2.41 11.14 -0.40
C ALA A 76 2.13 10.34 0.87
N ILE A 77 3.16 9.76 1.47
CA ILE A 77 3.06 9.01 2.73
C ILE A 77 4.08 9.57 3.71
N THR A 78 3.63 9.97 4.91
CA THR A 78 4.51 10.63 5.90
C THR A 78 5.37 9.66 6.70
N SER A 79 4.91 8.42 6.84
CA SER A 79 5.54 7.33 7.60
C SER A 79 5.14 6.02 6.94
N LEU A 80 6.04 5.03 6.92
CA LEU A 80 5.82 3.75 6.24
C LEU A 80 4.38 3.21 6.40
N LEU A 81 3.66 3.10 5.29
CA LEU A 81 2.32 2.50 5.25
C LEU A 81 2.44 1.00 5.00
N HIS A 82 2.05 0.21 5.99
CA HIS A 82 1.98 -1.24 5.83
C HIS A 82 0.64 -1.64 5.23
N LEU A 83 0.70 -2.52 4.22
CA LEU A 83 -0.45 -3.16 3.60
C LEU A 83 -0.44 -4.64 4.03
N HIS A 84 -0.79 -4.90 5.29
CA HIS A 84 -0.72 -6.23 5.88
C HIS A 84 -1.76 -7.16 5.28
N GLY A 85 -1.34 -8.32 4.74
CA GLY A 85 -2.26 -9.32 4.18
C GLY A 85 -3.18 -8.77 3.08
N CYS A 86 -2.74 -7.71 2.38
CA CYS A 86 -3.51 -7.13 1.28
C CYS A 86 -3.21 -7.84 -0.03
N VAL A 87 -4.19 -7.86 -0.93
CA VAL A 87 -4.05 -8.45 -2.27
C VAL A 87 -4.45 -7.45 -3.35
N PHE A 88 -3.89 -7.64 -4.55
CA PHE A 88 -4.03 -6.70 -5.65
C PHE A 88 -4.49 -7.41 -6.92
N LYS A 89 -5.42 -6.80 -7.65
CA LYS A 89 -5.76 -7.16 -9.02
C LYS A 89 -5.88 -5.88 -9.81
N HIS A 90 -5.13 -5.79 -10.90
CA HIS A 90 -5.12 -4.62 -11.76
C HIS A 90 -4.80 -3.29 -11.04
N VAL A 91 -3.81 -3.29 -10.14
CA VAL A 91 -3.45 -2.07 -9.38
C VAL A 91 -2.25 -1.39 -10.02
N THR A 92 -2.35 -0.10 -10.33
CA THR A 92 -1.23 0.69 -10.85
C THR A 92 -0.79 1.75 -9.85
N LEU A 93 0.51 1.80 -9.56
CA LEU A 93 1.16 2.89 -8.86
C LEU A 93 2.03 3.68 -9.83
N ALA A 94 1.81 4.99 -9.90
CA ALA A 94 2.53 5.88 -10.80
C ALA A 94 2.93 7.19 -10.12
N GLY A 95 3.94 7.85 -10.68
CA GLY A 95 4.46 9.11 -10.13
C GLY A 95 5.18 8.89 -8.80
N ASN A 96 5.29 9.94 -7.99
CA ASN A 96 6.00 9.87 -6.70
C ASN A 96 5.16 9.13 -5.66
N ILE A 97 5.59 7.93 -5.27
CA ILE A 97 4.93 7.12 -4.25
C ILE A 97 5.76 7.15 -2.97
N GLY A 98 5.12 7.52 -1.86
CA GLY A 98 5.74 7.51 -0.54
C GLY A 98 6.03 6.09 -0.04
N PRO A 99 6.68 5.94 1.13
CA PRO A 99 7.06 4.64 1.65
C PRO A 99 5.82 3.78 1.96
N LEU A 100 5.65 2.70 1.22
CA LEU A 100 4.67 1.65 1.50
C LEU A 100 5.32 0.28 1.42
N MET A 101 4.80 -0.67 2.18
CA MET A 101 5.27 -2.05 2.18
C MET A 101 4.08 -3.00 2.21
N ALA A 102 3.95 -3.83 1.18
CA ALA A 102 3.08 -4.99 1.23
C ALA A 102 3.74 -6.05 2.11
N THR A 103 3.01 -6.55 3.09
CA THR A 103 3.52 -7.49 4.09
C THR A 103 2.55 -8.66 4.25
N PRO A 104 3.03 -9.81 4.77
CA PRO A 104 2.15 -10.90 5.18
C PRO A 104 1.08 -10.43 6.19
N PRO A 105 0.08 -11.28 6.48
CA PRO A 105 -0.87 -11.04 7.57
C PRO A 105 -0.14 -10.62 8.84
N ASN A 106 -0.76 -9.72 9.61
CA ASN A 106 -0.13 -9.11 10.77
C ASN A 106 0.33 -10.18 11.77
N PHE A 107 1.61 -10.14 12.16
CA PHE A 107 2.22 -11.10 13.08
C PHE A 107 1.59 -11.13 14.49
N GLY A 108 0.81 -10.10 14.84
CA GLY A 108 0.01 -10.08 16.07
C GLY A 108 -1.25 -10.94 16.01
N LEU A 109 -1.63 -11.48 14.85
CA LEU A 109 -2.74 -12.43 14.72
C LEU A 109 -2.34 -13.83 15.22
N PRO A 110 -3.30 -14.64 15.70
CA PRO A 110 -3.08 -16.07 15.93
C PRO A 110 -2.54 -16.77 14.69
N GLN A 111 -1.63 -17.75 14.86
CA GLN A 111 -0.97 -18.42 13.74
C GLN A 111 -1.96 -19.11 12.78
N ASP A 112 -2.98 -19.78 13.32
CA ASP A 112 -4.02 -20.42 12.53
C ASP A 112 -4.76 -19.42 11.63
N LEU A 113 -4.94 -18.19 12.11
CA LEU A 113 -5.58 -17.12 11.36
C LEU A 113 -4.63 -16.53 10.31
N GLN A 114 -3.35 -16.39 10.62
CA GLN A 114 -2.34 -16.00 9.62
C GLN A 114 -2.27 -17.02 8.48
N ASP A 115 -2.31 -18.31 8.79
CA ASP A 115 -2.28 -19.39 7.80
C ASP A 115 -3.53 -19.37 6.93
N ARG A 116 -4.72 -19.18 7.53
CA ARG A 116 -5.99 -19.05 6.80
C ARG A 116 -6.00 -17.82 5.88
N PHE A 117 -5.52 -16.67 6.34
CA PHE A 117 -5.38 -15.49 5.48
C PHE A 117 -4.41 -15.74 4.34
N THR A 118 -3.26 -16.36 4.61
CA THR A 118 -2.26 -16.70 3.59
C THR A 118 -2.85 -17.64 2.53
N ALA A 119 -3.59 -18.67 2.95
CA ALA A 119 -4.29 -19.56 2.04
C ALA A 119 -5.33 -18.82 1.19
N GLY A 120 -6.08 -17.90 1.79
CA GLY A 120 -7.01 -17.01 1.08
C GLY A 120 -6.33 -16.13 0.04
N MET A 121 -5.17 -15.56 0.37
CA MET A 121 -4.36 -14.76 -0.55
C MET A 121 -3.83 -15.60 -1.72
N VAL A 122 -3.34 -16.81 -1.46
CA VAL A 122 -2.87 -17.74 -2.50
C VAL A 122 -4.01 -18.12 -3.43
N SER A 123 -5.17 -18.48 -2.86
CA SER A 123 -6.38 -18.79 -3.63
C SER A 123 -6.80 -17.61 -4.51
N TYR A 124 -6.77 -16.39 -3.96
CA TYR A 124 -7.12 -15.19 -4.70
C TYR A 124 -6.22 -14.96 -5.92
N TYR A 125 -4.91 -15.11 -5.75
CA TYR A 125 -3.96 -14.88 -6.84
C TYR A 125 -3.96 -15.97 -7.92
N ALA A 126 -4.61 -17.11 -7.70
CA ALA A 126 -4.72 -18.16 -8.70
C ALA A 126 -5.43 -17.68 -9.99
N ASP A 127 -6.37 -16.75 -9.87
CA ASP A 127 -7.19 -16.23 -10.97
C ASP A 127 -6.80 -14.79 -11.40
N VAL A 128 -5.69 -14.26 -10.88
CA VAL A 128 -5.21 -12.90 -11.19
C VAL A 128 -4.14 -12.97 -12.28
N ASP A 129 -4.42 -12.37 -13.43
CA ASP A 129 -3.50 -12.24 -14.56
C ASP A 129 -2.32 -11.30 -14.24
N TRP A 130 -2.58 -10.16 -13.60
CA TRP A 130 -1.55 -9.30 -13.03
C TRP A 130 -2.03 -8.53 -11.79
N ALA A 131 -1.16 -8.45 -10.78
CA ALA A 131 -1.49 -7.91 -9.47
C ALA A 131 -1.22 -6.41 -9.36
N LEU A 132 0.03 -6.01 -9.57
CA LEU A 132 0.53 -4.67 -9.26
C LEU A 132 1.55 -4.22 -10.32
N ASP A 133 1.25 -3.10 -10.99
CA ASP A 133 2.15 -2.41 -11.91
C ASP A 133 2.77 -1.20 -11.21
N ILE A 134 4.09 -1.23 -11.04
CA ILE A 134 4.91 -0.13 -10.50
C ILE A 134 5.92 0.42 -11.51
N SER A 135 5.80 0.06 -12.79
CA SER A 135 6.74 0.44 -13.86
C SER A 135 6.91 1.96 -14.02
N ARG A 136 5.90 2.73 -13.60
CA ARG A 136 5.88 4.21 -13.65
C ARG A 136 5.95 4.86 -12.27
N ALA A 137 6.22 4.09 -11.22
CA ALA A 137 6.40 4.60 -9.87
C ALA A 137 7.83 5.13 -9.71
N ALA A 138 7.94 6.37 -9.24
CA ALA A 138 9.17 6.91 -8.71
C ALA A 138 9.11 6.75 -7.19
N VAL A 139 10.02 5.96 -6.63
CA VAL A 139 10.21 5.92 -5.18
C VAL A 139 11.08 7.12 -4.84
N ALA A 140 10.50 8.11 -4.16
CA ALA A 140 11.27 9.27 -3.77
C ALA A 140 12.43 8.81 -2.88
N PRO A 141 13.70 9.12 -3.22
CA PRO A 141 14.79 8.87 -2.29
C PRO A 141 14.53 9.74 -1.07
N THR A 142 14.22 9.10 0.06
CA THR A 142 14.30 9.78 1.34
C THR A 142 15.76 10.21 1.43
N ARG A 143 16.05 11.52 1.34
CA ARG A 143 17.38 12.03 1.64
C ARG A 143 17.67 11.67 3.08
N SER A 144 18.29 10.52 3.28
CA SER A 144 18.83 10.16 4.58
C SER A 144 19.80 11.27 4.95
N ARG A 145 19.74 11.72 6.20
CA ARG A 145 20.77 12.59 6.77
C ARG A 145 22.16 11.94 6.71
N HIS A 146 22.22 10.61 6.54
CA HIS A 146 23.43 9.83 6.32
C HIS A 146 23.74 9.57 4.83
N PHE A 147 22.95 10.10 3.89
CA PHE A 147 23.17 9.83 2.45
C PHE A 147 24.57 10.25 2.00
N ALA A 148 25.07 11.39 2.50
CA ALA A 148 26.44 11.83 2.21
C ALA A 148 27.49 10.85 2.76
N THR A 149 27.27 10.32 3.98
CA THR A 149 28.14 9.33 4.62
C THR A 149 28.15 8.03 3.84
N TYR A 150 26.98 7.46 3.54
CA TYR A 150 26.89 6.22 2.77
C TYR A 150 27.47 6.36 1.37
N LYS A 151 27.29 7.53 0.73
CA LYS A 151 27.89 7.79 -0.57
C LYS A 151 29.43 7.81 -0.49
N ALA A 152 29.99 8.45 0.52
CA ALA A 152 31.44 8.47 0.72
C ALA A 152 32.00 7.07 1.03
N GLU A 153 31.31 6.29 1.88
CA GLU A 153 31.68 4.89 2.14
C GLU A 153 31.64 4.04 0.87
N LEU A 154 30.61 4.21 0.04
CA LEU A 154 30.50 3.49 -1.24
C LEU A 154 31.62 3.88 -2.21
N GLU A 155 32.02 5.15 -2.24
CA GLU A 155 33.14 5.64 -3.06
C GLU A 155 34.48 5.06 -2.57
N VAL A 156 34.69 4.95 -1.25
CA VAL A 156 35.86 4.25 -0.67
C VAL A 156 35.87 2.79 -1.09
N LEU A 157 34.76 2.08 -0.91
CA LEU A 157 34.63 0.67 -1.28
C LEU A 157 34.89 0.44 -2.77
N ARG A 158 34.39 1.33 -3.65
CA ARG A 158 34.70 1.29 -5.09
C ARG A 158 36.18 1.50 -5.38
N SER A 159 36.82 2.45 -4.70
CA SER A 159 38.26 2.71 -4.87
C SER A 159 39.15 1.54 -4.40
N GLU A 160 38.64 0.75 -3.46
CA GLU A 160 39.27 -0.47 -2.96
C GLU A 160 38.90 -1.72 -3.78
N GLY A 161 38.04 -1.59 -4.80
CA GLY A 161 37.59 -2.71 -5.63
C GLY A 161 36.61 -3.66 -4.94
N LEU A 162 35.96 -3.21 -3.86
CA LEU A 162 35.03 -3.99 -3.03
C LEU A 162 33.55 -3.77 -3.39
N ALA A 163 33.27 -2.86 -4.32
CA ALA A 163 31.92 -2.59 -4.85
C ALA A 163 32.01 -2.10 -6.30
N ASP A 164 30.98 -2.41 -7.10
CA ASP A 164 30.81 -1.96 -8.49
C ASP A 164 30.13 -0.57 -8.59
#